data_AF-A0A7W1EJR1-F1
#
_entry.id   AF-A0A7W1EJR1-F1
#
_cell.length_a   1.000
_cell.length_b   1.000
_cell.length_c   1.000
_cell.angle_alpha   90.00
_cell.angle_beta   90.00
_cell.angle_gamma   90.00
#
_symmetry.space_group_name_H-M   'P 1'
#
loop_
_entity.id
_entity.type
_entity.pdbx_description
1 polymer ?
#
loop_
_entity_poly.entity_id
_entity_poly.type
_entity_poly.pdbx_seq_one_letter_code
_entity_poly.pdbx_strand_id
1 'polypeptide(L)'
;PVQAMFVVPKRQFKKAHDRNKLKRRMREAYRLHKSEFYEGLRVTDKKLILAFIFVGKKIEEYSTIEKAIVKEITSLKQQAPSA
;
A
#
# COMPACT_ATOMS: atom_id res chain seq x y z
N PRO A 1 3.06 12.55 -7.38
CA PRO A 1 2.54 11.69 -8.47
C PRO A 1 1.41 10.75 -8.04
N VAL A 2 1.45 10.17 -6.82
CA VAL A 2 0.46 9.16 -6.41
C VAL A 2 -0.38 9.63 -5.22
N GLN A 3 -1.70 9.45 -5.35
CA GLN A 3 -2.65 9.54 -4.24
C GLN A 3 -3.02 8.12 -3.81
N ALA A 4 -2.78 7.78 -2.54
CA ALA A 4 -2.99 6.42 -2.02
C ALA A 4 -4.02 6.40 -0.88
N MET A 5 -4.98 5.49 -0.98
CA MET A 5 -5.99 5.19 0.05
C MET A 5 -5.71 3.82 0.69
N PHE A 6 -5.97 3.70 1.99
CA PHE A 6 -5.78 2.47 2.76
C PHE A 6 -7.09 2.06 3.44
N VAL A 7 -7.63 0.92 3.01
CA VAL A 7 -8.95 0.43 3.41
C VAL A 7 -8.81 -0.85 4.22
N VAL A 8 -9.46 -0.89 5.38
CA VAL A 8 -9.59 -2.09 6.21
C VAL A 8 -11.07 -2.36 6.48
N PRO A 9 -11.61 -3.54 6.12
CA PRO A 9 -13.05 -3.82 6.21
C PRO A 9 -13.62 -3.72 7.63
N LYS A 10 -14.66 -2.88 7.82
CA LYS A 10 -15.38 -2.74 9.11
C LYS A 10 -16.09 -4.03 9.53
N ARG A 11 -16.62 -4.79 8.57
CA ARG A 11 -17.32 -6.07 8.83
C ARG A 11 -16.42 -7.08 9.54
N GLN A 12 -15.14 -7.12 9.17
CA GLN A 12 -14.16 -8.06 9.69
C GLN A 12 -13.47 -7.53 10.95
N PHE A 13 -13.02 -6.27 10.92
CA PHE A 13 -12.36 -5.61 12.03
C PHE A 13 -13.31 -4.60 12.67
N LYS A 14 -14.14 -5.07 13.61
CA LYS A 14 -15.20 -4.26 14.23
C LYS A 14 -14.64 -3.14 15.12
N LYS A 15 -13.54 -3.40 15.84
CA LYS A 15 -12.91 -2.43 16.74
C LYS A 15 -12.10 -1.39 15.95
N ALA A 16 -12.25 -0.12 16.30
CA ALA A 16 -11.57 0.97 15.60
C ALA A 16 -10.04 0.91 15.76
N HIS A 17 -9.55 0.51 16.94
CA HIS A 17 -8.11 0.39 17.18
C HIS A 17 -7.46 -0.69 16.32
N ASP A 18 -8.14 -1.82 16.06
CA ASP A 18 -7.63 -2.88 15.18
C ASP A 18 -7.47 -2.38 13.74
N ARG A 19 -8.50 -1.71 13.22
CA ARG A 19 -8.44 -1.08 11.89
C ARG A 19 -7.34 -0.04 11.80
N ASN A 20 -7.20 0.79 12.84
CA ASN A 20 -6.18 1.83 12.87
C ASN A 20 -4.78 1.24 12.96
N LYS A 21 -4.58 0.15 13.71
CA LYS A 21 -3.32 -0.59 13.78
C LYS A 21 -2.92 -1.12 12.41
N LEU A 22 -3.83 -1.78 11.70
CA LEU A 22 -3.60 -2.28 10.34
C LEU A 22 -3.32 -1.14 9.36
N LYS A 23 -4.15 -0.10 9.32
CA LYS A 23 -3.93 1.08 8.46
C LYS A 23 -2.62 1.81 8.77
N ARG A 24 -2.16 1.82 10.03
CA ARG A 24 -0.85 2.38 10.41
C ARG A 24 0.28 1.52 9.84
N ARG A 25 0.23 0.19 10.05
CA ARG A 25 1.22 -0.75 9.51
C ARG A 25 1.32 -0.66 7.98
N MET A 26 0.17 -0.61 7.29
CA MET A 26 0.13 -0.47 5.83
C MET A 26 0.73 0.85 5.34
N ARG A 27 0.34 1.98 5.95
CA ARG A 27 0.88 3.31 5.58
C ARG A 27 2.38 3.40 5.79
N GLU A 28 2.87 2.81 6.87
CA GLU A 28 4.30 2.84 7.19
C GLU A 28 5.13 2.05 6.19
N ALA A 29 4.72 0.81 5.89
CA ALA A 29 5.35 0.01 4.85
C ALA A 29 5.32 0.73 3.49
N TYR A 30 4.18 1.33 3.11
CA TYR A 30 4.13 2.12 1.87
C TYR A 30 5.07 3.33 1.91
N ARG A 31 5.11 4.07 3.04
CA ARG A 31 5.95 5.26 3.19
C ARG A 31 7.43 4.95 2.98
N LEU A 32 7.92 3.83 3.53
CA LEU A 32 9.32 3.42 3.44
C LEU A 32 9.71 2.97 2.02
N HIS A 33 8.80 2.32 1.30
CA HIS A 33 9.13 1.65 0.02
C HIS A 33 8.66 2.41 -1.25
N LYS A 34 7.92 3.52 -1.11
CA LYS A 34 7.37 4.25 -2.27
C LYS A 34 8.37 5.09 -3.08
N SER A 35 9.58 5.36 -2.55
CA SER A 35 10.50 6.35 -3.14
C SER A 35 10.87 5.99 -4.58
N GLU A 36 11.39 4.78 -4.78
CA GLU A 36 11.79 4.29 -6.11
C GLU A 36 10.62 4.22 -7.10
N PHE A 37 9.42 3.91 -6.61
CA PHE A 37 8.22 3.91 -7.44
C PHE A 37 7.84 5.33 -7.87
N TYR A 38 8.02 6.33 -7.01
CA TYR A 38 7.70 7.72 -7.33
C TYR A 38 8.68 8.31 -8.34
N GLU A 39 9.96 7.94 -8.27
CA GLU A 39 10.96 8.39 -9.23
C GLU A 39 10.62 7.92 -10.66
N GLY A 40 10.27 6.64 -10.85
CA GLY A 40 9.83 6.15 -12.17
C GLY A 40 8.59 6.87 -12.72
N LEU A 41 7.64 7.21 -11.85
CA LEU A 41 6.45 7.96 -12.24
C LEU A 41 6.73 9.44 -12.57
N ARG A 42 7.71 10.05 -11.90
CA ARG A 42 8.13 11.42 -12.19
C ARG A 42 8.81 11.51 -13.55
N VAL A 43 9.68 10.57 -13.88
CA VAL A 43 10.35 10.50 -15.19
C VAL A 43 9.33 10.36 -16.33
N THR A 44 8.25 9.62 -16.09
CA THR A 44 7.19 9.37 -17.09
C THR A 44 6.02 10.37 -17.02
N ASP A 45 6.08 11.38 -16.14
CA ASP A 45 5.01 12.33 -15.80
C ASP A 45 3.62 11.69 -15.55
N LYS A 46 3.61 10.47 -14.99
CA LYS A 46 2.38 9.71 -14.72
C LYS A 46 1.84 10.01 -13.33
N LYS A 47 0.52 10.17 -13.25
CA LYS A 47 -0.22 10.29 -11.99
C LYS A 47 -1.06 9.04 -11.78
N LEU A 48 -1.08 8.53 -10.55
CA LEU A 48 -1.84 7.33 -10.19
C LEU A 48 -2.69 7.56 -8.94
N ILE A 49 -3.86 6.92 -8.93
CA ILE A 49 -4.72 6.79 -7.76
C ILE A 49 -4.67 5.31 -7.35
N LEU A 50 -4.18 5.04 -6.14
CA LEU A 50 -4.04 3.69 -5.60
C LEU A 50 -4.97 3.48 -4.42
N ALA A 51 -5.59 2.31 -4.35
CA ALA A 51 -6.36 1.87 -3.19
C ALA A 51 -5.82 0.53 -2.69
N PHE A 52 -5.20 0.54 -1.52
CA PHE A 52 -4.76 -0.67 -0.83
C PHE A 52 -5.89 -1.19 0.05
N ILE A 53 -6.40 -2.39 -0.24
CA ILE A 53 -7.49 -3.03 0.49
C ILE A 53 -6.95 -4.22 1.26
N PHE A 54 -7.16 -4.25 2.57
CA PHE A 54 -6.76 -5.37 3.41
C PHE A 54 -7.77 -6.52 3.32
N VAL A 55 -7.32 -7.70 2.89
CA VAL A 55 -8.17 -8.89 2.68
C VAL A 55 -7.97 -9.97 3.76
N GLY A 56 -6.97 -9.80 4.65
CA GLY A 56 -6.64 -10.78 5.70
C GLY A 56 -7.73 -10.92 6.78
N LYS A 57 -7.83 -12.10 7.39
CA LYS A 57 -8.85 -12.40 8.42
C LYS A 57 -8.42 -12.15 9.86
N LYS A 58 -7.16 -11.82 10.08
CA LYS A 58 -6.57 -11.57 11.40
C LYS A 58 -5.72 -10.31 11.39
N ILE A 59 -5.37 -9.84 12.58
CA ILE A 59 -4.45 -8.71 12.74
C ILE A 59 -3.04 -9.23 12.42
N GLU A 60 -2.58 -8.99 11.20
CA GLU A 60 -1.26 -9.42 10.75
C GLU A 60 -0.15 -8.52 11.28
N GLU A 61 1.01 -9.13 11.56
CA GLU A 61 2.21 -8.41 11.97
C GLU A 61 2.78 -7.51 10.87
N TYR A 62 3.57 -6.52 11.28
CA TYR A 62 4.12 -5.53 10.36
C TYR A 62 4.92 -6.17 9.22
N SER A 63 5.78 -7.15 9.53
CA SER A 63 6.60 -7.86 8.54
C SER A 63 5.78 -8.54 7.44
N THR A 64 4.62 -9.13 7.79
CA THR A 64 3.71 -9.73 6.81
C THR A 64 3.10 -8.67 5.90
N ILE A 65 2.66 -7.55 6.47
CA ILE A 65 2.05 -6.44 5.72
C ILE A 65 3.09 -5.76 4.82
N GLU A 66 4.30 -5.56 5.32
CA GLU A 66 5.41 -4.97 4.58
C GLU A 66 5.76 -5.81 3.35
N LYS A 67 5.95 -7.13 3.54
CA LYS A 67 6.21 -8.05 2.42
C LYS A 67 5.14 -7.96 1.33
N ALA A 68 3.87 -7.89 1.72
CA ALA A 68 2.77 -7.74 0.76
C ALA A 68 2.85 -6.40 0.01
N ILE A 69 3.06 -5.28 0.72
CA ILE A 69 3.13 -3.96 0.10
C ILE A 69 4.33 -3.84 -0.84
N VAL A 70 5.50 -4.30 -0.44
CA VAL A 70 6.71 -4.29 -1.28
C VAL A 70 6.49 -5.09 -2.56
N LYS A 71 5.84 -6.25 -2.45
CA LYS A 71 5.49 -7.07 -3.60
C LYS A 71 4.57 -6.32 -4.58
N GLU A 72 3.51 -5.69 -4.07
CA GLU A 72 2.57 -4.93 -4.91
C GLU A 72 3.24 -3.71 -5.56
N ILE A 73 4.04 -2.93 -4.82
CA ILE A 73 4.77 -1.78 -5.38
C ILE A 73 5.73 -2.23 -6.48
N THR A 74 6.47 -3.33 -6.26
CA THR A 74 7.39 -3.89 -7.25
C THR A 74 6.65 -4.33 -8.51
N SER A 75 5.50 -4.98 -8.36
CA SER A 75 4.67 -5.39 -9.51
C SER A 75 4.12 -4.19 -10.27
N LEU A 76 3.69 -3.14 -9.58
CA LEU A 76 3.22 -1.90 -10.20
C LEU A 76 4.32 -1.18 -10.99
N LYS A 77 5.58 -1.22 -10.53
CA LYS A 77 6.72 -0.69 -11.29
C LYS A 77 6.88 -1.38 -12.64
N GLN A 78 6.65 -2.70 -12.71
CA GLN A 78 6.78 -3.47 -13.95
C GLN A 78 5.62 -3.23 -14.93
N GLN A 79 4.43 -2.96 -14.39
CA GLN A 79 3.21 -2.75 -15.19
C GLN A 79 3.02 -1.29 -15.62
N ALA A 80 3.58 -0.34 -14.87
CA ALA A 80 3.64 1.05 -15.33
C ALA A 80 4.49 1.08 -16.61
N PRO A 81 3.94 1.50 -17.77
CA PRO A 81 4.72 1.47 -18.99
C PRO A 81 5.95 2.35 -18.79
N SER A 82 7.14 1.74 -18.84
CA SER A 82 8.36 2.44 -19.19
C SER A 82 8.05 3.26 -20.44
N ALA A 83 8.35 4.55 -20.39
CA ALA A 83 8.35 5.37 -21.61
C ALA A 83 9.24 4.73 -22.67
#